data_AF-A0A3N0DZR9-F1
#
_entry.id   AF-A0A3N0DZR9-F1
#
_cell.length_a   1.000
_cell.length_b   1.000
_cell.length_c   1.000
_cell.angle_alpha   90.00
_cell.angle_beta   90.00
_cell.angle_gamma   90.00
#
_symmetry.space_group_name_H-M   'P 1'
#
loop_
_entity.id
_entity.type
_entity.pdbx_description
1 polymer ?
#
loop_
_entity_poly.entity_id
_entity_poly.type
_entity_poly.pdbx_seq_one_letter_code
_entity_poly.pdbx_strand_id
1 'polypeptide(L)'
;MARGSYAVRVSSPVPNAKSTLVDDGWRKRSGDFYTRRLAPRVDGLLALAANRGLPHQWRLQPYVGVVHERVNALARTLTGATTRNPYPQDTIRTRLVTLLDGAGAQERDRWLVAAESHDRNAQVFAEVARAAREVGLPWMEARTSLDAVIYELEDGNGPVRLTPLLTAALWLTGNVEAAERRLVDVATRFGEQAPPPPQQLPGVRVTAIGSSAPPEGWPRPAFDAFAARLRAGMEQYPDGPPEDWRSA
;
A
#
# COMPACT_ATOMS: atom_id res chain seq x y z
N MET A 1 15.42 7.33 43.70
CA MET A 1 14.06 6.78 43.48
C MET A 1 13.84 6.60 41.98
N ALA A 2 13.85 5.36 41.52
CA ALA A 2 13.63 5.02 40.12
C ALA A 2 12.12 5.05 39.80
N ARG A 3 11.68 5.90 38.87
CA ARG A 3 10.33 5.82 38.30
C ARG A 3 10.34 4.80 37.18
N GLY A 4 9.98 3.56 37.50
CA GLY A 4 9.71 2.52 36.51
C GLY A 4 8.44 2.87 35.73
N SER A 5 8.58 3.21 34.46
CA SER A 5 7.46 3.28 33.52
C SER A 5 7.04 1.86 33.16
N TYR A 6 6.06 1.32 33.86
CA TYR A 6 5.33 0.14 33.40
C TYR A 6 4.47 0.55 32.20
N ALA A 7 5.07 0.65 31.02
CA ALA A 7 4.33 0.58 29.78
C ALA A 7 3.80 -0.85 29.67
N VAL A 8 2.61 -1.09 30.21
CA VAL A 8 1.85 -2.32 29.98
C VAL A 8 1.71 -2.44 28.45
N ARG A 9 2.48 -3.35 27.85
CA ARG A 9 2.35 -3.72 26.44
C ARG A 9 1.03 -4.46 26.29
N VAL A 10 -0.06 -3.72 26.10
CA VAL A 10 -1.32 -4.34 25.71
C VAL A 10 -1.11 -4.88 24.29
N SER A 11 -1.12 -6.20 24.15
CA SER A 11 -0.97 -6.87 22.86
C SER A 11 -2.09 -6.42 21.92
N SER A 12 -1.74 -6.16 20.66
CA SER A 12 -2.73 -5.94 19.60
C SER A 12 -3.73 -7.10 19.59
N PRO A 13 -5.06 -6.85 19.52
CA PRO A 13 -6.06 -7.91 19.42
C PRO A 13 -6.21 -8.49 18.00
N VAL A 14 -5.47 -7.97 17.01
CA VAL A 14 -5.44 -8.46 15.62
C VAL A 14 -5.06 -9.96 15.44
N PRO A 15 -4.30 -10.62 16.34
CA PRO A 15 -4.06 -12.07 16.27
C PRO A 15 -5.33 -12.93 16.22
N ASN A 16 -6.47 -12.43 16.71
CA ASN A 16 -7.75 -13.16 16.75
C ASN A 16 -8.55 -13.12 15.43
N ALA A 17 -8.13 -12.34 14.42
CA ALA A 17 -8.79 -12.32 13.11
C ALA A 17 -8.57 -13.60 12.27
N LYS A 18 -7.77 -14.54 12.79
CA LYS A 18 -7.19 -15.65 12.02
C LYS A 18 -8.22 -16.69 11.57
N SER A 19 -9.26 -16.99 12.35
CA SER A 19 -10.25 -18.01 11.95
C SER A 19 -11.11 -17.50 10.80
N THR A 20 -11.74 -16.34 10.95
CA THR A 20 -12.72 -15.83 9.98
C THR A 20 -12.15 -15.53 8.59
N LEU A 21 -10.88 -15.09 8.51
CA LEU A 21 -10.26 -14.78 7.22
C LEU A 21 -9.73 -16.01 6.49
N VAL A 22 -9.26 -17.03 7.22
CA VAL A 22 -8.71 -18.26 6.61
C VAL A 22 -9.80 -19.04 5.87
N ASP A 23 -11.03 -19.06 6.40
CA ASP A 23 -12.17 -19.74 5.80
C ASP A 23 -12.55 -19.15 4.41
N ASP A 24 -12.22 -17.89 4.16
CA ASP A 24 -12.46 -17.19 2.88
C ASP A 24 -11.31 -17.35 1.86
N GLY A 25 -10.40 -18.29 2.10
CA GLY A 25 -9.25 -18.56 1.23
C GLY A 25 -8.09 -17.58 1.37
N TRP A 26 -8.09 -16.76 2.43
CA TRP A 26 -6.95 -15.90 2.73
C TRP A 26 -5.83 -16.66 3.46
N ARG A 27 -4.60 -16.48 3.00
CA ARG A 27 -3.40 -17.00 3.65
C ARG A 27 -2.72 -15.92 4.48
N LYS A 28 -2.57 -16.14 5.78
CA LYS A 28 -1.77 -15.26 6.66
C LYS A 28 -0.30 -15.28 6.22
N ARG A 29 0.31 -14.10 6.05
CA ARG A 29 1.72 -13.95 5.66
C ARG A 29 2.60 -13.54 6.83
N SER A 30 2.39 -12.33 7.35
CA SER A 30 3.17 -11.75 8.43
C SER A 30 2.33 -10.71 9.16
N GLY A 31 2.50 -10.56 10.47
CA GLY A 31 1.73 -9.61 11.29
C GLY A 31 0.23 -9.65 10.99
N ASP A 32 -0.28 -8.53 10.47
CA ASP A 32 -1.68 -8.27 10.20
C ASP A 32 -2.03 -8.32 8.70
N PHE A 33 -1.18 -8.99 7.91
CA PHE A 33 -1.28 -9.10 6.45
C PHE A 33 -1.70 -10.50 6.00
N TYR A 34 -2.66 -10.53 5.09
CA TYR A 34 -3.26 -11.72 4.51
C TYR A 34 -3.22 -11.60 2.99
N THR A 35 -2.93 -12.69 2.30
CA THR A 35 -2.90 -12.71 0.83
C THR A 35 -3.78 -13.80 0.27
N ARG A 36 -4.35 -13.58 -0.91
CA ARG A 36 -5.09 -14.58 -1.67
C ARG A 36 -4.60 -14.56 -3.11
N ARG A 37 -4.35 -15.72 -3.72
CA ARG A 37 -3.93 -15.80 -5.13
C ARG A 37 -5.11 -15.38 -6.01
N LEU A 38 -4.90 -14.42 -6.91
CA LEU A 38 -5.92 -13.94 -7.86
C LEU A 38 -5.64 -14.44 -9.27
N ALA A 39 -4.38 -14.38 -9.70
CA ALA A 39 -3.92 -14.86 -11.01
C ALA A 39 -2.45 -15.34 -10.89
N PRO A 40 -1.88 -16.02 -11.89
CA PRO A 40 -0.47 -16.38 -11.88
C PRO A 40 0.41 -15.15 -11.60
N ARG A 41 1.25 -15.23 -10.55
CA ARG A 41 2.13 -14.14 -10.08
C ARG A 41 1.43 -12.84 -9.64
N VAL A 42 0.12 -12.91 -9.35
CA VAL A 42 -0.67 -11.80 -8.80
C VAL A 42 -1.43 -12.26 -7.57
N ASP A 43 -1.11 -11.66 -6.42
CA ASP A 43 -1.79 -11.91 -5.14
C ASP A 43 -2.64 -10.67 -4.77
N GLY A 44 -3.84 -10.89 -4.26
CA GLY A 44 -4.59 -9.91 -3.50
C GLY A 44 -4.05 -9.82 -2.09
N LEU A 45 -4.12 -8.63 -1.49
CA LEU A 45 -3.64 -8.30 -0.16
C LEU A 45 -4.78 -7.72 0.66
N LEU A 46 -4.93 -8.19 1.89
CA LEU A 46 -5.72 -7.56 2.93
C LEU A 46 -4.79 -7.29 4.11
N ALA A 47 -4.74 -6.04 4.56
CA ALA A 47 -3.97 -5.65 5.72
C ALA A 47 -4.88 -4.93 6.72
N LEU A 48 -4.85 -5.37 7.99
CA LEU A 48 -5.77 -4.87 9.03
C LEU A 48 -5.22 -3.68 9.81
N ALA A 49 -4.39 -2.84 9.17
CA ALA A 49 -3.55 -1.80 9.80
C ALA A 49 -4.21 -1.13 11.03
N ALA A 50 -3.79 -1.56 12.22
CA ALA A 50 -4.36 -1.08 13.47
C ALA A 50 -3.66 0.22 13.89
N ASN A 51 -4.43 1.29 14.06
CA ASN A 51 -3.94 2.57 14.59
C ASN A 51 -4.44 2.78 16.01
N ARG A 52 -3.52 3.09 16.93
CA ARG A 52 -3.86 3.39 18.32
C ARG A 52 -4.37 4.83 18.41
N GLY A 53 -5.70 4.99 18.43
CA GLY A 53 -6.35 6.29 18.57
C GLY A 53 -6.75 6.66 20.00
N LEU A 54 -6.95 5.67 20.87
CA LEU A 54 -7.51 5.83 22.23
C LEU A 54 -6.85 4.83 23.23
N PRO A 55 -6.89 5.09 24.55
CA PRO A 55 -6.42 4.13 25.55
C PRO A 55 -7.16 2.79 25.42
N HIS A 56 -6.42 1.67 25.39
CA HIS A 56 -6.97 0.30 25.31
C HIS A 56 -7.85 -0.01 24.09
N GLN A 57 -7.83 0.84 23.07
CA GLN A 57 -8.59 0.68 21.83
C GLN A 57 -7.72 0.89 20.60
N TRP A 58 -8.03 0.15 19.55
CA TRP A 58 -7.41 0.27 18.24
C TRP A 58 -8.49 0.49 17.21
N ARG A 59 -8.26 1.45 16.32
CA ARG A 59 -9.05 1.62 15.11
C ARG A 59 -8.39 0.85 14.00
N LEU A 60 -9.09 -0.14 13.46
CA LEU A 60 -8.64 -0.83 12.26
C LEU A 60 -8.85 0.09 11.06
N GLN A 61 -7.82 0.25 10.25
CA GLN A 61 -7.88 0.95 8.97
C GLN A 61 -7.52 -0.06 7.87
N PRO A 62 -8.38 -1.07 7.64
CA PRO A 62 -8.08 -2.11 6.69
C PRO A 62 -7.97 -1.53 5.29
N TYR A 63 -7.02 -2.06 4.54
CA TYR A 63 -6.88 -1.78 3.13
C TYR A 63 -6.79 -3.09 2.36
N VAL A 64 -7.28 -3.03 1.12
CA VAL A 64 -7.12 -4.10 0.14
C VAL A 64 -6.17 -3.61 -0.95
N GLY A 65 -5.47 -4.54 -1.60
CA GLY A 65 -4.49 -4.18 -2.61
C GLY A 65 -4.11 -5.35 -3.50
N VAL A 66 -3.40 -5.06 -4.59
CA VAL A 66 -2.86 -6.08 -5.50
C VAL A 66 -1.34 -6.05 -5.40
N VAL A 67 -0.76 -7.24 -5.29
CA VAL A 67 0.67 -7.52 -5.34
C VAL A 67 0.97 -8.13 -6.70
N HIS A 68 1.47 -7.31 -7.61
CA HIS A 68 1.93 -7.75 -8.92
C HIS A 68 3.43 -8.08 -8.82
N GLU A 69 3.77 -9.37 -8.70
CA GLU A 69 5.12 -9.83 -8.33
C GLU A 69 6.20 -9.25 -9.25
N ARG A 70 5.95 -9.23 -10.56
CA ARG A 70 6.91 -8.74 -11.57
C ARG A 70 7.15 -7.24 -11.50
N VAL A 71 6.09 -6.42 -11.35
CA VAL A 71 6.21 -4.96 -11.19
C VAL A 71 7.02 -4.64 -9.92
N ASN A 72 6.69 -5.29 -8.81
CA ASN A 72 7.39 -5.08 -7.55
C ASN A 72 8.84 -5.56 -7.58
N ALA A 73 9.16 -6.64 -8.29
CA ALA A 73 10.53 -7.09 -8.48
C ALA A 73 11.34 -6.06 -9.27
N LEU A 74 10.80 -5.60 -10.40
CA LEU A 74 11.44 -4.62 -11.26
C LEU A 74 11.66 -3.28 -10.55
N ALA A 75 10.64 -2.76 -9.87
CA ALA A 75 10.73 -1.52 -9.09
C ALA A 75 11.81 -1.62 -7.98
N ARG A 76 11.94 -2.78 -7.33
CA ARG A 76 13.01 -3.03 -6.34
C ARG A 76 14.41 -3.02 -6.97
N THR A 77 14.56 -3.67 -8.12
CA THR A 77 15.82 -3.67 -8.86
C THR A 77 16.22 -2.25 -9.29
N LEU A 78 15.28 -1.48 -9.85
CA LEU A 78 15.51 -0.09 -10.30
C LEU A 78 15.88 0.85 -9.15
N THR A 79 15.26 0.67 -7.98
CA THR A 79 15.52 1.49 -6.78
C THR A 79 16.78 1.05 -6.03
N GLY A 80 17.38 -0.09 -6.37
CA GLY A 80 18.51 -0.67 -5.63
C GLY A 80 18.15 -1.08 -4.20
N ALA A 81 16.88 -1.36 -3.93
CA ALA A 81 16.41 -1.72 -2.60
C ALA A 81 16.92 -3.12 -2.20
N THR A 82 17.88 -3.17 -1.27
CA THR A 82 18.51 -4.42 -0.81
C THR A 82 17.82 -5.06 0.38
N THR A 83 16.96 -4.33 1.08
CA THR A 83 16.36 -4.80 2.33
C THR A 83 15.22 -5.78 2.07
N ARG A 84 15.31 -6.99 2.64
CA ARG A 84 14.17 -7.93 2.73
C ARG A 84 13.15 -7.35 3.70
N ASN A 85 12.16 -6.61 3.19
CA ASN A 85 10.98 -6.26 3.96
C ASN A 85 10.16 -7.55 4.21
N PRO A 86 9.91 -7.97 5.46
CA PRO A 86 9.12 -9.16 5.75
C PRO A 86 7.63 -9.00 5.42
N TYR A 87 7.17 -7.78 5.15
CA TYR A 87 5.79 -7.49 4.79
C TYR A 87 5.58 -7.54 3.27
N PRO A 88 4.45 -8.09 2.79
CA PRO A 88 4.08 -8.02 1.38
C PRO A 88 4.12 -6.57 0.89
N GLN A 89 4.76 -6.35 -0.26
CA GLN A 89 4.75 -5.04 -0.91
C GLN A 89 3.55 -5.00 -1.86
N ASP A 90 2.53 -4.23 -1.51
CA ASP A 90 1.44 -3.88 -2.42
C ASP A 90 1.98 -3.10 -3.63
N THR A 91 1.53 -3.46 -4.82
CA THR A 91 1.74 -2.67 -6.04
C THR A 91 0.73 -1.53 -6.08
N ILE A 92 -0.54 -1.85 -5.80
CA ILE A 92 -1.64 -0.89 -5.65
C ILE A 92 -2.43 -1.22 -4.40
N ARG A 93 -3.04 -0.22 -3.77
CA ARG A 93 -3.91 -0.38 -2.60
C ARG A 93 -4.94 0.72 -2.49
N THR A 94 -6.03 0.39 -1.82
CA THR A 94 -7.04 1.35 -1.40
C THR A 94 -7.60 0.99 -0.03
N ARG A 95 -8.07 1.98 0.72
CA ARG A 95 -8.68 1.74 2.03
C ARG A 95 -9.99 1.01 1.81
N LEU A 96 -10.25 -0.07 2.53
CA LEU A 96 -11.49 -0.85 2.33
C LEU A 96 -12.74 0.02 2.53
N VAL A 97 -12.67 1.00 3.43
CA VAL A 97 -13.75 1.94 3.72
C VAL A 97 -14.15 2.82 2.51
N THR A 98 -13.23 3.11 1.58
CA THR A 98 -13.56 3.91 0.39
C THR A 98 -14.28 3.11 -0.69
N LEU A 99 -14.37 1.79 -0.52
CA LEU A 99 -15.10 0.88 -1.42
C LEU A 99 -16.51 0.55 -0.91
N LEU A 100 -16.86 1.04 0.27
CA LEU A 100 -18.18 0.78 0.86
C LEU A 100 -19.18 1.84 0.40
N ASP A 101 -20.38 1.40 0.08
CA ASP A 101 -21.51 2.28 -0.22
C ASP A 101 -22.38 2.54 1.03
N GLY A 102 -23.13 3.64 1.00
CA GLY A 102 -24.16 3.97 1.98
C GLY A 102 -23.65 4.69 3.24
N ALA A 103 -24.60 5.03 4.14
CA ALA A 103 -24.33 5.86 5.32
C ALA A 103 -23.25 5.29 6.26
N GLY A 104 -23.13 3.96 6.33
CA GLY A 104 -22.13 3.28 7.16
C GLY A 104 -20.70 3.35 6.63
N ALA A 105 -20.48 3.79 5.38
CA ALA A 105 -19.13 3.93 4.81
C ALA A 105 -18.33 5.08 5.46
N GLN A 106 -19.02 6.04 6.08
CA GLN A 106 -18.38 7.23 6.70
C GLN A 106 -18.30 7.13 8.23
N GLU A 107 -18.69 5.99 8.82
CA GLU A 107 -18.65 5.80 10.27
C GLU A 107 -17.20 5.70 10.77
N ARG A 108 -16.73 6.79 11.40
CA ARG A 108 -15.38 6.95 11.94
C ARG A 108 -14.94 5.81 12.88
N ASP A 109 -15.91 5.21 13.56
CA ASP A 109 -15.74 4.24 14.64
C ASP A 109 -16.22 2.82 14.27
N ARG A 110 -16.47 2.57 12.98
CA ARG A 110 -17.00 1.31 12.46
C ARG A 110 -16.18 0.10 12.90
N TRP A 111 -14.86 0.19 12.75
CA TRP A 111 -13.94 -0.89 13.07
C TRP A 111 -13.04 -0.56 14.26
N LEU A 112 -13.68 -0.31 15.41
CA LEU A 112 -12.99 -0.19 16.70
C LEU A 112 -12.91 -1.54 17.40
N VAL A 113 -11.69 -1.94 17.79
CA VAL A 113 -11.44 -3.10 18.64
C VAL A 113 -10.88 -2.65 19.98
N ALA A 114 -11.27 -3.32 21.06
CA ALA A 114 -10.87 -3.01 22.43
C ALA A 114 -10.33 -4.25 23.14
N ALA A 115 -9.30 -4.11 23.97
CA ALA A 115 -8.60 -5.27 24.57
C ALA A 115 -9.54 -6.18 25.38
N GLU A 116 -10.54 -5.58 26.03
CA GLU A 116 -11.43 -6.25 27.00
C GLU A 116 -12.74 -6.74 26.36
N SER A 117 -12.98 -6.48 25.06
CA SER A 117 -14.27 -6.73 24.40
C SER A 117 -14.18 -7.82 23.34
N HIS A 118 -13.94 -9.07 23.76
CA HIS A 118 -13.69 -10.19 22.86
C HIS A 118 -14.82 -10.45 21.85
N ASP A 119 -16.09 -10.48 22.30
CA ASP A 119 -17.24 -10.75 21.41
C ASP A 119 -17.45 -9.64 20.39
N ARG A 120 -17.31 -8.38 20.82
CA ARG A 120 -17.38 -7.22 19.92
C ARG A 120 -16.24 -7.24 18.90
N ASN A 121 -15.03 -7.58 19.33
CA ASN A 121 -13.88 -7.69 18.41
C ASN A 121 -14.14 -8.77 17.35
N ALA A 122 -14.71 -9.91 17.73
CA ALA A 122 -15.07 -10.97 16.78
C ALA A 122 -16.08 -10.47 15.74
N GLN A 123 -17.10 -9.71 16.16
CA GLN A 123 -18.05 -9.09 15.24
C GLN A 123 -17.37 -8.10 14.27
N VAL A 124 -16.47 -7.25 14.78
CA VAL A 124 -15.71 -6.30 13.95
C VAL A 124 -14.85 -7.03 12.91
N PHE A 125 -14.15 -8.10 13.30
CA PHE A 125 -13.36 -8.89 12.34
C PHE A 125 -14.24 -9.60 11.31
N ALA A 126 -15.40 -10.13 11.72
CA ALA A 126 -16.36 -10.70 10.78
C ALA A 126 -16.90 -9.68 9.79
N GLU A 127 -17.14 -8.45 10.25
CA GLU A 127 -17.56 -7.35 9.38
C GLU A 127 -16.46 -6.95 8.37
N VAL A 128 -15.21 -6.84 8.81
CA VAL A 128 -14.08 -6.55 7.93
C VAL A 128 -13.90 -7.68 6.92
N ALA A 129 -13.99 -8.94 7.34
CA ALA A 129 -13.90 -10.11 6.45
C ALA A 129 -15.00 -10.08 5.39
N ARG A 130 -16.25 -9.80 5.79
CA ARG A 130 -17.38 -9.65 4.88
C ARG A 130 -17.16 -8.51 3.89
N ALA A 131 -16.75 -7.33 4.35
CA ALA A 131 -16.45 -6.19 3.46
C ALA A 131 -15.32 -6.52 2.48
N ALA A 132 -14.26 -7.19 2.94
CA ALA A 132 -13.17 -7.63 2.07
C ALA A 132 -13.66 -8.64 1.03
N ARG A 133 -14.64 -9.48 1.35
CA ARG A 133 -15.24 -10.45 0.42
C ARG A 133 -16.18 -9.79 -0.58
N GLU A 134 -17.06 -8.90 -0.12
CA GLU A 134 -18.16 -8.33 -0.91
C GLU A 134 -17.70 -7.21 -1.84
N VAL A 135 -16.80 -6.32 -1.37
CA VAL A 135 -16.34 -5.17 -2.17
C VAL A 135 -14.84 -5.20 -2.43
N GLY A 136 -14.04 -5.72 -1.49
CA GLY A 136 -12.59 -5.74 -1.63
C GLY A 136 -12.11 -6.71 -2.70
N LEU A 137 -12.61 -7.94 -2.69
CA LEU A 137 -12.21 -9.01 -3.60
C LEU A 137 -12.60 -8.69 -5.06
N PRO A 138 -13.85 -8.30 -5.38
CA PRO A 138 -14.19 -7.87 -6.74
C PRO A 138 -13.32 -6.71 -7.23
N TRP A 139 -12.99 -5.75 -6.35
CA TRP A 139 -12.08 -4.66 -6.69
C TRP A 139 -10.68 -5.16 -7.07
N MET A 140 -10.11 -6.10 -6.31
CA MET A 140 -8.79 -6.67 -6.61
C MET A 140 -8.79 -7.56 -7.85
N GLU A 141 -9.84 -8.37 -8.05
CA GLU A 141 -9.96 -9.28 -9.21
C GLU A 141 -10.01 -8.52 -10.54
N ALA A 142 -10.67 -7.35 -10.55
CA ALA A 142 -10.71 -6.45 -11.71
C ALA A 142 -9.34 -5.80 -12.03
N ARG A 143 -8.34 -5.94 -11.15
CA ARG A 143 -7.04 -5.22 -11.24
C ARG A 143 -5.84 -6.17 -11.35
N THR A 144 -6.07 -7.32 -11.98
CA THR A 144 -5.02 -8.35 -12.16
C THR A 144 -4.15 -8.12 -13.40
N SER A 145 -4.57 -7.30 -14.37
CA SER A 145 -3.81 -6.98 -15.57
C SER A 145 -2.84 -5.82 -15.35
N LEU A 146 -1.79 -5.74 -16.19
CA LEU A 146 -0.85 -4.61 -16.17
C LEU A 146 -1.54 -3.29 -16.49
N ASP A 147 -2.46 -3.26 -17.46
CA ASP A 147 -3.20 -2.03 -17.81
C ASP A 147 -4.02 -1.49 -16.64
N ALA A 148 -4.69 -2.37 -15.88
CA ALA A 148 -5.44 -1.97 -14.70
C ALA A 148 -4.51 -1.49 -13.58
N VAL A 149 -3.34 -2.10 -13.42
CA VAL A 149 -2.31 -1.63 -12.48
C VAL A 149 -1.78 -0.25 -12.87
N ILE A 150 -1.52 0.00 -14.15
CA ILE A 150 -1.08 1.32 -14.65
C ILE A 150 -2.14 2.37 -14.35
N TYR A 151 -3.41 2.11 -14.71
CA TYR A 151 -4.52 3.01 -14.44
C TYR A 151 -4.60 3.41 -12.96
N GLU A 152 -4.51 2.44 -12.05
CA GLU A 152 -4.57 2.69 -10.60
C GLU A 152 -3.35 3.46 -10.07
N LEU A 153 -2.16 3.22 -10.63
CA LEU A 153 -0.95 3.95 -10.26
C LEU A 153 -0.98 5.39 -10.76
N GLU A 154 -1.57 5.66 -11.92
CA GLU A 154 -1.81 7.01 -12.45
C GLU A 154 -2.83 7.77 -11.60
N ASP A 155 -3.88 7.09 -11.11
CA ASP A 155 -4.89 7.65 -10.20
C ASP A 155 -4.37 7.84 -8.76
N GLY A 156 -3.16 7.39 -8.47
CA GLY A 156 -2.51 7.57 -7.17
C GLY A 156 -2.82 6.49 -6.14
N ASN A 157 -3.44 5.38 -6.53
CA ASN A 157 -3.82 4.26 -5.67
C ASN A 157 -2.66 3.28 -5.40
N GLY A 158 -1.44 3.78 -5.23
CA GLY A 158 -0.28 2.96 -4.86
C GLY A 158 0.29 3.27 -3.47
N PRO A 159 1.34 2.52 -3.06
CA PRO A 159 2.08 2.83 -1.84
C PRO A 159 2.87 4.15 -1.97
N VAL A 160 3.53 4.54 -0.88
CA VAL A 160 4.40 5.73 -0.89
C VAL A 160 5.50 5.56 -1.95
N ARG A 161 5.70 6.59 -2.80
CA ARG A 161 6.57 6.58 -4.00
C ARG A 161 6.02 5.70 -5.12
N LEU A 162 5.13 6.28 -5.92
CA LEU A 162 4.46 5.62 -7.04
C LEU A 162 5.38 5.45 -8.24
N THR A 163 6.32 6.38 -8.43
CA THR A 163 7.11 6.46 -9.66
C THR A 163 7.85 5.17 -10.02
N PRO A 164 8.50 4.44 -9.08
CA PRO A 164 9.14 3.16 -9.39
C PRO A 164 8.18 2.09 -9.88
N LEU A 165 6.96 2.03 -9.34
CA LEU A 165 5.97 1.03 -9.70
C LEU A 165 5.33 1.36 -11.04
N LEU A 166 4.97 2.63 -11.25
CA LEU A 166 4.34 3.09 -12.49
C LEU A 166 5.29 2.91 -13.69
N THR A 167 6.53 3.39 -13.57
CA THR A 167 7.52 3.25 -14.65
C THR A 167 7.90 1.79 -14.92
N ALA A 168 7.97 0.95 -13.89
CA ALA A 168 8.16 -0.49 -14.05
C ALA A 168 6.99 -1.14 -14.81
N ALA A 169 5.74 -0.79 -14.48
CA ALA A 169 4.57 -1.31 -15.17
C ALA A 169 4.51 -0.85 -16.63
N LEU A 170 4.76 0.44 -16.90
CA LEU A 170 4.82 1.00 -18.26
C LEU A 170 5.91 0.36 -19.12
N TRP A 171 7.09 0.11 -18.54
CA TRP A 171 8.16 -0.56 -19.27
C TRP A 171 7.82 -2.04 -19.56
N LEU A 172 7.16 -2.73 -18.63
CA LEU A 172 6.68 -4.10 -18.85
C LEU A 172 5.65 -4.22 -19.99
N THR A 173 4.96 -3.14 -20.34
CA THR A 173 4.06 -3.06 -21.50
C THR A 173 4.74 -2.49 -22.76
N GLY A 174 6.05 -2.28 -22.74
CA GLY A 174 6.80 -1.67 -23.85
C GLY A 174 6.56 -0.16 -24.04
N ASN A 175 5.87 0.50 -23.10
CA ASN A 175 5.54 1.92 -23.20
C ASN A 175 6.65 2.80 -22.63
N VAL A 176 7.82 2.74 -23.28
CA VAL A 176 9.04 3.46 -22.87
C VAL A 176 8.84 4.97 -22.88
N GLU A 177 8.08 5.51 -23.84
CA GLU A 177 7.81 6.95 -23.92
C GLU A 177 7.04 7.44 -22.69
N ALA A 178 5.98 6.73 -22.28
CA ALA A 178 5.22 7.10 -21.09
C ALA A 178 6.07 6.99 -19.81
N ALA A 179 6.92 5.96 -19.71
CA ALA A 179 7.84 5.82 -18.59
C ALA A 179 8.83 7.00 -18.49
N GLU A 180 9.40 7.43 -19.63
CA GLU A 180 10.30 8.59 -19.69
C GLU A 180 9.57 9.90 -19.35
N ARG A 181 8.35 10.11 -19.88
CA ARG A 181 7.53 11.29 -19.52
C ARG A 181 7.30 11.37 -18.02
N ARG A 182 7.00 10.25 -17.37
CA ARG A 182 6.86 10.21 -15.90
C ARG A 182 8.15 10.63 -15.19
N LEU A 183 9.32 10.21 -15.67
CA LEU A 183 10.60 10.65 -15.09
C LEU A 183 10.77 12.17 -15.24
N VAL A 184 10.47 12.72 -16.41
CA VAL A 184 10.55 14.17 -16.65
C VAL A 184 9.60 14.92 -15.72
N ASP A 185 8.35 14.49 -15.61
CA ASP A 185 7.33 15.12 -14.74
C ASP A 185 7.72 15.13 -13.26
N VAL A 186 8.43 14.10 -12.80
CA VAL A 186 8.94 14.01 -11.43
C VAL A 186 10.18 14.87 -11.29
N ALA A 187 11.06 14.88 -12.29
CA ALA A 187 12.30 15.64 -12.30
C ALA A 187 12.07 17.16 -12.21
N THR A 188 11.02 17.68 -12.87
CA THR A 188 10.66 19.11 -12.87
C THR A 188 10.18 19.60 -11.50
N ARG A 189 9.68 18.70 -10.65
CA ARG A 189 9.17 19.03 -9.31
C ARG A 189 10.25 19.10 -8.23
N PHE A 190 11.49 18.74 -8.53
CA PHE A 190 12.59 18.90 -7.57
C PHE A 190 12.90 20.39 -7.37
N GLY A 191 12.85 20.84 -6.11
CA GLY A 191 13.08 22.23 -5.75
C GLY A 191 11.79 23.07 -5.66
N GLU A 192 10.64 22.51 -6.04
CA GLU A 192 9.34 23.11 -5.73
C GLU A 192 9.11 23.11 -4.21
N GLN A 193 8.61 24.21 -3.67
CA GLN A 193 8.20 24.26 -2.27
C GLN A 193 7.03 23.29 -2.07
N ALA A 194 7.10 22.47 -1.01
CA ALA A 194 5.96 21.67 -0.62
C ALA A 194 4.75 22.61 -0.40
N PRO A 195 3.56 22.28 -0.92
CA PRO A 195 2.38 23.09 -0.65
C PRO A 195 2.22 23.22 0.87
N PRO A 196 1.87 24.42 1.38
CA PRO A 196 1.69 24.61 2.81
C PRO A 196 0.67 23.59 3.31
N PRO A 197 0.85 23.03 4.51
CA PRO A 197 -0.11 22.09 5.06
C PRO A 197 -1.50 22.76 5.07
N PRO A 198 -2.58 22.03 4.76
CA PRO A 198 -3.92 22.58 4.81
C PRO A 198 -4.15 23.19 6.20
N GLN A 199 -4.67 24.43 6.25
CA GLN A 199 -4.97 25.10 7.52
C GLN A 199 -5.85 24.17 8.37
N GLN A 200 -5.42 23.94 9.62
CA GLN A 200 -6.20 23.14 10.55
C GLN A 200 -7.55 23.82 10.77
N LEU A 201 -8.64 23.17 10.35
CA LEU A 201 -9.98 23.63 10.69
C LEU A 201 -10.14 23.57 12.22
N PRO A 202 -10.62 24.65 12.88
CA PRO A 202 -10.85 24.66 14.32
C PRO A 202 -11.71 23.46 14.75
N GLY A 203 -11.21 22.67 15.70
CA GLY A 203 -11.91 21.48 16.21
C GLY A 203 -11.61 20.15 15.48
N VAL A 204 -10.86 20.16 14.37
CA VAL A 204 -10.47 18.93 13.64
C VAL A 204 -9.03 18.54 13.99
N ARG A 205 -8.86 17.46 14.78
CA ARG A 205 -7.53 16.85 14.99
C ARG A 205 -7.07 16.14 13.72
N VAL A 206 -6.29 16.83 12.89
CA VAL A 206 -5.53 16.21 11.79
C VAL A 206 -4.46 15.29 12.41
N THR A 207 -4.61 13.98 12.24
CA THR A 207 -3.74 12.97 12.88
C THR A 207 -2.58 12.51 12.01
N ALA A 208 -2.53 12.94 10.74
CA ALA A 208 -1.36 12.74 9.89
C ALA A 208 -1.37 13.78 8.76
N ILE A 209 -0.36 14.64 8.72
CA ILE A 209 0.06 15.30 7.49
C ILE A 209 1.08 14.35 6.88
N GLY A 210 0.66 13.57 5.88
CA GLY A 210 1.58 12.75 5.09
C GLY A 210 2.47 13.67 4.25
N SER A 211 3.48 14.28 4.86
CA SER A 211 4.48 15.05 4.13
C SER A 211 5.43 14.06 3.45
N SER A 212 5.07 13.59 2.26
CA SER A 212 6.06 13.18 1.28
C SER A 212 6.41 14.43 0.47
N ALA A 213 7.23 15.31 1.05
CA ALA A 213 7.68 16.54 0.38
C ALA A 213 8.29 16.22 -1.01
N PRO A 214 8.18 17.14 -1.97
CA PRO A 214 8.36 16.83 -3.37
C PRO A 214 9.75 16.30 -3.74
N PRO A 215 9.85 15.46 -4.79
CA PRO A 215 8.76 14.71 -5.40
C PRO A 215 8.73 13.30 -4.79
N GLU A 216 7.63 12.99 -4.09
CA GLU A 216 7.40 11.69 -3.43
C GLU A 216 8.41 11.34 -2.30
N GLY A 217 9.08 12.34 -1.73
CA GLY A 217 10.06 12.16 -0.65
C GLY A 217 11.38 11.55 -1.10
N TRP A 218 11.74 11.64 -2.38
CA TRP A 218 13.04 11.21 -2.90
C TRP A 218 14.15 12.22 -2.60
N PRO A 219 15.33 11.78 -2.13
CA PRO A 219 16.56 12.54 -2.33
C PRO A 219 16.88 12.61 -3.83
N ARG A 220 17.22 13.80 -4.34
CA ARG A 220 17.54 14.00 -5.76
C ARG A 220 18.56 13.00 -6.32
N PRO A 221 19.71 12.72 -5.66
CA PRO A 221 20.69 11.76 -6.16
C PRO A 221 20.14 10.33 -6.27
N ALA A 222 19.24 9.94 -5.38
CA ALA A 222 18.61 8.63 -5.44
C ALA A 222 17.68 8.52 -6.66
N PHE A 223 16.92 9.58 -6.94
CA PHE A 223 16.03 9.63 -8.11
C PHE A 223 16.82 9.60 -9.41
N ASP A 224 17.89 10.39 -9.52
CA ASP A 224 18.74 10.42 -10.71
C ASP A 224 19.38 9.03 -10.96
N ALA A 225 19.83 8.34 -9.92
CA ALA A 225 20.35 6.97 -10.04
C ALA A 225 19.29 5.97 -10.49
N PHE A 226 18.06 6.08 -9.96
CA PHE A 226 16.92 5.28 -10.40
C PHE A 226 16.58 5.54 -11.88
N ALA A 227 16.49 6.81 -12.29
CA ALA A 227 16.20 7.22 -13.66
C ALA A 227 17.27 6.73 -14.64
N ALA A 228 18.54 6.82 -14.27
CA ALA A 228 19.65 6.32 -15.10
C ALA A 228 19.56 4.80 -15.33
N ARG A 229 19.26 4.01 -14.28
CA ARG A 229 19.06 2.55 -14.43
C ARG A 229 17.87 2.22 -15.31
N LEU A 230 16.76 2.94 -15.15
CA LEU A 230 15.57 2.73 -15.96
C LEU A 230 15.86 3.01 -17.44
N ARG A 231 16.48 4.15 -17.75
CA ARG A 231 16.83 4.52 -19.13
C ARG A 231 17.78 3.51 -19.79
N ALA A 232 18.83 3.10 -19.09
CA ALA A 232 19.75 2.07 -19.58
C ALA A 232 19.02 0.73 -19.85
N GLY A 233 18.10 0.35 -18.96
CA GLY A 233 17.24 -0.82 -19.15
C GLY A 233 16.34 -0.70 -20.39
N MET A 234 15.63 0.41 -20.53
CA MET A 234 14.73 0.67 -21.66
C MET A 234 15.45 0.76 -23.00
N GLU A 235 16.68 1.29 -23.02
CA GLU A 235 17.53 1.31 -24.23
C GLU A 235 17.93 -0.10 -24.65
N GLN A 236 18.29 -0.96 -23.68
CA GLN A 236 18.68 -2.34 -23.96
C GLN A 236 17.48 -3.23 -24.32
N TYR A 237 16.31 -2.98 -23.71
CA TYR A 237 15.11 -3.79 -23.88
C TYR A 237 13.87 -2.90 -24.10
N PRO A 238 13.69 -2.32 -25.31
CA PRO A 238 12.62 -1.35 -25.58
C PRO A 238 11.22 -1.98 -25.47
N ASP A 239 11.07 -3.26 -25.79
CA ASP A 239 9.79 -3.98 -25.72
C ASP A 239 9.48 -4.52 -24.30
N GLY A 240 10.34 -4.23 -23.33
CA GLY A 240 10.20 -4.63 -21.93
C GLY A 240 11.32 -5.56 -21.44
N PRO A 241 11.58 -5.58 -20.13
CA PRO A 241 12.69 -6.34 -19.57
C PRO A 241 12.43 -7.86 -19.61
N PRO A 242 13.46 -8.70 -19.77
CA PRO A 242 13.32 -10.15 -19.64
C PRO A 242 12.83 -10.55 -18.25
N GLU A 243 12.30 -11.77 -18.10
CA GLU A 243 11.71 -12.24 -16.82
C GLU A 243 12.69 -12.18 -15.64
N ASP A 244 13.97 -12.43 -15.91
CA ASP A 244 15.04 -12.52 -14.93
C ASP A 244 15.94 -11.26 -14.90
N TRP A 245 15.46 -10.15 -15.47
CA TRP A 245 16.24 -8.92 -15.56
C TRP A 245 16.81 -8.48 -14.21
N ARG A 246 18.11 -8.18 -14.22
CA ARG A 246 18.84 -7.56 -13.11
C ARG A 246 19.53 -6.32 -13.65
N SER A 247 19.56 -5.25 -12.86
CA SER A 247 20.39 -4.09 -13.19
C SER A 247 21.85 -4.51 -13.19
N ALA A 248 22.56 -4.24 -14.29
CA ALA A 248 24.01 -4.39 -14.39
C ALA A 248 24.74 -3.47 -13.41
#